data_AF-A0A7S2D5J5-F1
#
_entry.id   AF-A0A7S2D5J5-F1
#
_cell.length_a   1.000
_cell.length_b   1.000
_cell.length_c   1.000
_cell.angle_alpha   90.00
_cell.angle_beta   90.00
_cell.angle_gamma   90.00
#
_symmetry.space_group_name_H-M   'P 1'
#
loop_
_entity.id
_entity.type
_entity.pdbx_description
1 polymer ?
#
loop_
_entity_poly.entity_id
_entity_poly.type
_entity_poly.pdbx_seq_one_letter_code
_entity_poly.pdbx_strand_id
1 'polypeptide(L)'
;IVFAFAYLGEVAIKLSVKSFAEYWSFPANRFDFFTTWLLLATSLLPYLPIAAVEADLAHYANILRLLRLVRILKQLKQLPSVQFMVFTISRIVSAAGDILSLMGTSIFLFCNLSVNLFGGILYEGNPQLEGTEYAENHWFVLNFNDMFTALATWFVQILCEYVPAYAQALHHASRYGDLAWWIVVLFYITTAAIMYELLLAFTIDVYLAVKKEVFKEEEEEEEEGSEE
;
A
#
# COMPACT_ATOMS: atom_id res chain seq x y z
N ILE A 1 -28.58 -0.62 -7.30
CA ILE A 1 -29.28 -1.91 -7.11
C ILE A 1 -29.31 -2.74 -8.39
N VAL A 2 -29.96 -2.29 -9.48
CA VAL A 2 -30.07 -3.07 -10.73
C VAL A 2 -28.71 -3.58 -11.23
N PHE A 3 -27.71 -2.71 -11.33
CA PHE A 3 -26.34 -3.11 -11.69
C PHE A 3 -25.69 -4.10 -10.71
N ALA A 4 -25.96 -4.00 -9.41
CA ALA A 4 -25.41 -4.93 -8.42
C ALA A 4 -26.02 -6.33 -8.58
N PHE A 5 -27.31 -6.42 -8.86
CA PHE A 5 -27.96 -7.69 -9.19
C PHE A 5 -27.50 -8.25 -10.54
N ALA A 6 -27.23 -7.39 -11.54
CA ALA A 6 -26.66 -7.84 -12.81
C ALA A 6 -25.26 -8.46 -12.61
N TYR A 7 -24.40 -7.85 -11.79
CA TYR A 7 -23.10 -8.42 -11.45
C TYR A 7 -23.20 -9.69 -10.61
N LEU A 8 -24.17 -9.75 -9.69
CA LEU A 8 -24.46 -10.97 -8.94
C LEU A 8 -24.87 -12.11 -9.88
N GLY A 9 -25.72 -11.81 -10.87
CA GLY A 9 -26.11 -12.74 -11.92
C GLY A 9 -24.91 -13.23 -12.75
N GLU A 10 -24.00 -12.33 -13.14
CA GLU A 10 -22.77 -12.67 -13.85
C GLU A 10 -21.92 -13.69 -13.08
N VAL A 11 -21.69 -13.44 -11.78
CA VAL A 11 -20.92 -14.35 -10.91
C VAL A 11 -21.65 -15.68 -10.71
N ALA A 12 -22.97 -15.64 -10.51
CA ALA A 12 -23.79 -16.84 -10.34
C ALA A 12 -23.77 -17.74 -11.60
N ILE A 13 -23.86 -17.14 -12.80
CA ILE A 13 -23.75 -17.87 -14.08
C ILE A 13 -22.36 -18.49 -14.20
N LYS A 14 -21.29 -17.74 -13.93
CA LYS A 14 -19.91 -18.26 -13.97
C LYS A 14 -19.71 -19.45 -13.02
N LEU A 15 -20.24 -19.38 -11.80
CA LEU A 15 -20.19 -20.46 -10.81
C LEU A 15 -21.12 -21.64 -11.13
N SER A 16 -22.13 -21.45 -11.99
CA SER A 16 -22.99 -22.53 -12.45
C SER A 16 -22.31 -23.38 -13.53
N VAL A 17 -21.40 -22.78 -14.30
CA VAL A 17 -20.65 -23.46 -15.37
C VAL A 17 -19.30 -23.98 -14.88
N LYS A 18 -18.60 -23.23 -14.04
CA LYS A 18 -17.27 -23.57 -13.51
C LYS A 18 -17.35 -24.05 -12.08
N SER A 19 -16.59 -25.09 -11.74
CA SER A 19 -16.39 -25.49 -10.35
C SER A 19 -15.80 -24.33 -9.55
N PHE A 20 -16.16 -24.22 -8.27
CA PHE A 20 -15.65 -23.17 -7.39
C PHE A 20 -14.12 -23.12 -7.36
N ALA A 21 -13.45 -24.29 -7.41
CA ALA A 21 -12.00 -24.37 -7.45
C ALA A 21 -11.40 -23.77 -8.74
N GLU A 22 -12.05 -23.98 -9.89
CA GLU A 22 -11.62 -23.41 -11.17
C GLU A 22 -11.94 -21.91 -11.24
N TYR A 23 -13.09 -21.49 -10.72
CA TYR A 23 -13.39 -20.06 -10.61
C TYR A 23 -12.36 -19.33 -9.74
N TRP A 24 -11.98 -19.94 -8.62
CA TRP A 24 -11.03 -19.37 -7.67
C TRP A 24 -9.57 -19.46 -8.13
N SER A 25 -9.21 -20.18 -9.20
CA SER A 25 -7.81 -20.20 -9.66
C SER A 25 -7.39 -18.87 -10.31
N PHE A 26 -8.32 -18.19 -10.99
CA PHE A 26 -8.03 -16.96 -11.73
C PHE A 26 -8.14 -15.69 -10.86
N PRO A 27 -7.08 -14.85 -10.75
CA PRO A 27 -7.10 -13.61 -9.97
C PRO A 27 -8.20 -12.63 -10.41
N ALA A 28 -8.46 -12.58 -11.71
CA ALA A 28 -9.53 -11.81 -12.32
C ALA A 28 -10.91 -12.17 -11.73
N ASN A 29 -11.20 -13.46 -11.55
CA ASN A 29 -12.48 -13.93 -11.02
C ASN A 29 -12.59 -13.70 -9.51
N ARG A 30 -11.48 -13.81 -8.76
CA ARG A 30 -11.42 -13.44 -7.34
C ARG A 30 -11.80 -11.96 -7.16
N PHE A 31 -11.21 -11.07 -7.96
CA PHE A 31 -11.54 -9.64 -7.95
C PHE A 31 -13.02 -9.41 -8.28
N ASP A 32 -13.55 -10.04 -9.34
CA ASP A 32 -14.96 -9.88 -9.71
C ASP A 32 -15.91 -10.38 -8.61
N PHE A 33 -15.55 -11.43 -7.87
CA PHE A 33 -16.33 -11.93 -6.73
C PHE A 33 -16.36 -10.93 -5.58
N PHE A 34 -15.19 -10.47 -5.11
CA PHE A 34 -15.11 -9.52 -4.00
C PHE A 34 -15.79 -8.19 -4.34
N THR A 35 -15.57 -7.67 -5.55
CA THR A 35 -16.21 -6.42 -5.99
C THR A 35 -17.72 -6.56 -6.10
N THR A 36 -18.24 -7.70 -6.56
CA THR A 36 -19.68 -7.95 -6.64
C THR A 36 -20.33 -7.99 -5.25
N TRP A 37 -19.73 -8.70 -4.29
CA TRP A 37 -20.21 -8.71 -2.90
C TRP A 37 -20.13 -7.34 -2.23
N LEU A 38 -19.05 -6.60 -2.46
CA LEU A 38 -18.91 -5.23 -1.97
C LEU A 38 -19.98 -4.30 -2.55
N LEU A 39 -20.24 -4.38 -3.86
CA LEU A 39 -21.27 -3.58 -4.53
C LEU A 39 -22.68 -3.96 -4.05
N LEU A 40 -22.93 -5.24 -3.76
CA LEU A 40 -24.18 -5.69 -3.19
C LEU A 40 -24.38 -5.16 -1.77
N ALA A 41 -23.37 -5.32 -0.89
CA ALA A 41 -23.41 -4.84 0.49
C ALA A 41 -23.66 -3.33 0.55
N THR A 42 -22.89 -2.54 -0.21
CA THR A 42 -23.05 -1.07 -0.27
C THR A 42 -24.38 -0.64 -0.89
N SER A 43 -24.95 -1.43 -1.80
CA SER A 43 -26.26 -1.14 -2.40
C SER A 43 -27.44 -1.49 -1.48
N LEU A 44 -27.29 -2.49 -0.60
CA LEU A 44 -28.34 -2.95 0.31
C LEU A 44 -28.33 -2.23 1.66
N LEU A 45 -27.16 -1.72 2.10
CA LEU A 45 -26.99 -1.04 3.39
C LEU A 45 -28.03 0.07 3.67
N PRO A 46 -28.43 0.92 2.70
CA PRO A 46 -29.42 1.99 2.95
C PRO A 46 -30.85 1.49 3.19
N TYR A 47 -31.15 0.24 2.83
CA TYR A 47 -32.50 -0.35 2.95
C TYR A 47 -32.65 -1.16 4.23
N LEU A 48 -31.56 -1.39 4.96
CA LEU A 48 -31.60 -2.05 6.25
C LEU A 48 -32.01 -1.06 7.33
N PRO A 49 -32.97 -1.41 8.22
CA PRO A 49 -33.44 -0.53 9.29
C PRO A 49 -32.35 -0.16 10.29
N ILE A 50 -31.22 -0.87 10.28
CA ILE A 50 -30.04 -0.65 11.14
C ILE A 50 -29.33 0.67 10.80
N ALA A 51 -29.31 1.07 9.52
CA ALA A 51 -28.65 2.31 9.09
C ALA A 51 -29.42 3.59 9.47
N ALA A 52 -30.68 3.45 9.89
CA ALA A 52 -31.52 4.56 10.34
C ALA A 52 -31.46 4.80 11.86
N VAL A 53 -30.87 3.88 12.63
CA VAL A 53 -30.91 3.91 14.11
C VAL A 53 -29.70 4.60 14.72
N GLU A 54 -28.55 4.62 14.03
CA GLU A 54 -27.31 5.22 14.56
C GLU A 54 -26.74 6.28 13.60
N ALA A 55 -26.63 7.52 14.07
CA ALA A 55 -26.12 8.65 13.29
C ALA A 55 -24.67 8.45 12.81
N ASP A 56 -23.84 7.77 13.59
CA ASP A 56 -22.47 7.41 13.21
C ASP A 56 -22.45 6.38 12.07
N LEU A 57 -23.38 5.42 12.09
CA LEU A 57 -23.49 4.41 11.04
C LEU A 57 -23.95 5.02 9.71
N ALA A 58 -24.75 6.09 9.76
CA ALA A 58 -25.11 6.87 8.57
C ALA A 58 -23.88 7.58 7.95
N HIS A 59 -22.94 8.07 8.76
CA HIS A 59 -21.69 8.65 8.26
C HIS A 59 -20.82 7.60 7.56
N TYR A 60 -20.59 6.45 8.18
CA TYR A 60 -19.84 5.34 7.56
C TYR A 60 -20.55 4.81 6.30
N ALA A 61 -21.89 4.72 6.30
CA ALA A 61 -22.66 4.33 5.12
C ALA A 61 -22.46 5.29 3.93
N ASN A 62 -22.26 6.59 4.19
CA ASN A 62 -21.94 7.57 3.15
C ASN A 62 -20.53 7.37 2.58
N ILE A 63 -19.54 7.05 3.41
CA ILE A 63 -18.17 6.72 2.96
C ILE A 63 -18.19 5.41 2.13
N LEU A 64 -18.89 4.38 2.61
CA LEU A 64 -19.06 3.11 1.88
C LEU A 64 -19.73 3.32 0.52
N ARG A 65 -20.55 4.36 0.38
CA ARG A 65 -21.14 4.74 -0.91
C ARG A 65 -20.09 5.19 -1.92
N LEU A 66 -18.92 5.66 -1.50
CA LEU A 66 -17.81 5.97 -2.41
C LEU A 66 -17.17 4.69 -2.98
N LEU A 67 -17.25 3.56 -2.28
CA LEU A 67 -16.73 2.28 -2.76
C LEU A 67 -17.43 1.77 -4.03
N ARG A 68 -18.59 2.32 -4.41
CA ARG A 68 -19.16 2.05 -5.75
C ARG A 68 -18.26 2.51 -6.90
N LEU A 69 -17.25 3.35 -6.64
CA LEU A 69 -16.21 3.69 -7.61
C LEU A 69 -15.35 2.47 -7.98
N VAL A 70 -15.32 1.42 -7.17
CA VAL A 70 -14.65 0.14 -7.48
C VAL A 70 -15.17 -0.47 -8.78
N ARG A 71 -16.42 -0.19 -9.20
CA ARG A 71 -16.90 -0.63 -10.53
C ARG A 71 -16.11 -0.05 -11.69
N ILE A 72 -15.49 1.12 -11.52
CA ILE A 72 -14.59 1.72 -12.51
C ILE A 72 -13.35 0.84 -12.67
N LEU A 73 -12.82 0.29 -11.58
CA LEU A 73 -11.70 -0.67 -11.65
C LEU A 73 -12.08 -1.92 -12.46
N LYS A 74 -13.32 -2.39 -12.37
CA LYS A 74 -13.82 -3.51 -13.19
C LYS A 74 -13.86 -3.16 -14.68
N GLN A 75 -14.16 -1.90 -15.03
CA GLN A 75 -14.10 -1.41 -16.42
C GLN A 75 -12.64 -1.28 -16.88
N LEU A 76 -11.76 -0.72 -16.05
CA LEU A 76 -10.34 -0.56 -16.36
C LEU A 76 -9.63 -1.91 -16.58
N LYS A 77 -10.02 -2.95 -15.84
CA LYS A 77 -9.51 -4.31 -16.03
C LYS A 77 -9.80 -4.88 -17.44
N GLN A 78 -10.79 -4.37 -18.17
CA GLN A 78 -11.07 -4.81 -19.54
C GLN A 78 -10.14 -4.16 -20.58
N LEU A 79 -9.43 -3.09 -20.21
CA LEU A 79 -8.51 -2.41 -21.11
C LEU A 79 -7.20 -3.20 -21.20
N PRO A 80 -6.76 -3.59 -22.41
CA PRO A 80 -5.56 -4.41 -22.59
C PRO A 80 -4.30 -3.71 -22.04
N SER A 81 -4.21 -2.39 -22.21
CA SER A 81 -3.10 -1.58 -21.66
C SER A 81 -3.00 -1.66 -20.12
N VAL A 82 -4.15 -1.67 -19.42
CA VAL A 82 -4.17 -1.77 -17.95
C VAL A 82 -3.81 -3.19 -17.50
N GLN A 83 -4.28 -4.21 -18.21
CA GLN A 83 -3.92 -5.60 -17.92
C GLN A 83 -2.41 -5.81 -18.03
N PHE A 84 -1.81 -5.26 -19.09
CA PHE A 84 -0.37 -5.27 -19.28
C PHE A 84 0.36 -4.60 -18.12
N MET A 85 -0.02 -3.37 -17.75
CA MET A 85 0.61 -2.66 -16.62
C MET A 85 0.51 -3.45 -15.30
N VAL A 86 -0.66 -3.98 -14.98
CA VAL A 86 -0.87 -4.77 -13.74
C VAL A 86 -0.02 -6.05 -13.77
N PHE A 87 0.07 -6.72 -14.92
CA PHE A 87 0.92 -7.90 -15.09
C PHE A 87 2.39 -7.56 -14.89
N THR A 88 2.90 -6.50 -15.54
CA THR A 88 4.28 -6.04 -15.40
C THR A 88 4.60 -5.67 -13.95
N ILE A 89 3.74 -4.88 -13.30
CA ILE A 89 3.91 -4.51 -11.88
C ILE A 89 3.90 -5.76 -10.99
N SER A 90 3.00 -6.71 -11.22
CA SER A 90 2.95 -7.94 -10.44
C SER A 90 4.24 -8.75 -10.59
N ARG A 91 4.80 -8.86 -11.81
CA ARG A 91 6.08 -9.53 -12.04
C ARG A 91 7.23 -8.82 -11.33
N ILE A 92 7.28 -7.49 -11.41
CA ILE A 92 8.30 -6.68 -10.70
C ILE A 92 8.22 -6.91 -9.20
N VAL A 93 7.04 -6.82 -8.60
CA VAL A 93 6.84 -7.02 -7.16
C VAL A 93 7.21 -8.44 -6.74
N SER A 94 6.81 -9.45 -7.52
CA SER A 94 7.18 -10.85 -7.23
C SER A 94 8.68 -11.10 -7.35
N ALA A 95 9.34 -10.50 -8.35
CA ALA A 95 10.80 -10.59 -8.49
C ALA A 95 11.53 -9.85 -7.36
N ALA A 96 10.99 -8.72 -6.91
CA ALA A 96 11.55 -7.91 -5.83
C ALA A 96 11.17 -8.43 -4.43
N GLY A 97 10.48 -9.58 -4.35
CA GLY A 97 9.93 -10.11 -3.09
C GLY A 97 10.98 -10.29 -1.99
N ASP A 98 12.16 -10.80 -2.34
CA ASP A 98 13.24 -11.03 -1.38
C ASP A 98 13.82 -9.72 -0.84
N ILE A 99 14.06 -8.73 -1.73
CA ILE A 99 14.58 -7.41 -1.35
C ILE A 99 13.54 -6.65 -0.52
N LEU A 100 12.27 -6.68 -0.92
CA LEU A 100 11.16 -6.10 -0.17
C LEU A 100 11.01 -6.74 1.22
N SER A 101 11.17 -8.06 1.33
CA SER A 101 11.13 -8.77 2.60
C SER A 101 12.30 -8.39 3.51
N LEU A 102 13.50 -8.25 2.96
CA LEU A 102 14.67 -7.76 3.68
C LEU A 102 14.45 -6.33 4.19
N MET A 103 13.96 -5.43 3.33
CA MET A 103 13.64 -4.05 3.70
C MET A 103 12.56 -4.00 4.79
N GLY A 104 11.48 -4.78 4.64
CA GLY A 104 10.42 -4.88 5.65
C GLY A 104 10.92 -5.39 7.00
N THR A 105 11.84 -6.38 6.99
CA THR A 105 12.47 -6.89 8.22
C THR A 105 13.36 -5.83 8.87
N SER A 106 14.14 -5.08 8.09
CA SER A 106 14.95 -3.98 8.58
C SER A 106 14.08 -2.90 9.25
N ILE A 107 13.02 -2.46 8.58
CA ILE A 107 12.07 -1.49 9.14
C ILE A 107 11.45 -2.02 10.43
N PHE A 108 11.05 -3.29 10.46
CA PHE A 108 10.48 -3.91 11.66
C PHE A 108 11.45 -3.91 12.86
N LEU A 109 12.74 -4.17 12.63
CA LEU A 109 13.77 -4.09 13.67
C LEU A 109 13.87 -2.68 14.26
N PHE A 110 13.92 -1.65 13.39
CA PHE A 110 13.96 -0.26 13.83
C PHE A 110 12.65 0.19 14.49
N CYS A 111 11.48 -0.32 14.07
CA CYS A 111 10.22 -0.05 14.76
C CYS A 111 10.26 -0.59 16.20
N ASN A 112 10.68 -1.83 16.39
CA ASN A 112 10.80 -2.42 17.74
C ASN A 112 11.81 -1.65 18.59
N LEU A 113 12.97 -1.29 18.03
CA LEU A 113 13.97 -0.50 18.74
C LEU A 113 13.41 0.86 19.18
N SER A 114 12.78 1.59 18.26
CA SER A 114 12.27 2.93 18.52
C SER A 114 11.11 2.97 19.50
N VAL A 115 10.17 2.01 19.44
CA VAL A 115 9.06 1.96 20.42
C VAL A 115 9.60 1.75 21.83
N ASN A 116 10.61 0.90 22.00
CA ASN A 116 11.20 0.64 23.31
C ASN A 116 12.06 1.81 23.83
N LEU A 117 12.76 2.54 22.95
CA LEU A 117 13.65 3.63 23.36
C LEU A 117 12.96 5.00 23.43
N PHE A 118 11.96 5.22 22.58
CA PHE A 118 11.36 6.53 22.31
C PHE A 118 9.83 6.55 22.48
N GLY A 119 9.23 5.48 23.01
CA GLY A 119 7.81 5.45 23.32
C GLY A 119 7.43 6.54 24.32
N GLY A 120 6.43 7.36 23.97
CA GLY A 120 5.85 8.38 24.85
C GLY A 120 6.64 9.69 24.96
N ILE A 121 7.73 9.89 24.19
CA ILE A 121 8.53 11.12 24.27
C ILE A 121 8.08 12.21 23.29
N LEU A 122 7.53 11.80 22.13
CA LEU A 122 7.04 12.68 21.09
C LEU A 122 5.53 12.87 21.24
N TYR A 123 5.13 13.90 22.00
CA TYR A 123 3.72 14.26 22.22
C TYR A 123 3.54 15.77 22.24
N GLU A 124 2.31 16.21 21.96
CA GLU A 124 1.95 17.62 21.91
C GLU A 124 1.99 18.24 23.31
N GLY A 125 2.66 19.39 23.44
CA GLY A 125 2.84 20.08 24.72
C GLY A 125 3.98 19.56 25.59
N ASN A 126 4.90 18.75 25.04
CA ASN A 126 6.16 18.42 25.73
C ASN A 126 7.08 19.66 25.77
N PRO A 127 7.46 20.18 26.95
CA PRO A 127 8.35 21.34 27.06
C PRO A 127 9.73 21.13 26.43
N GLN A 128 10.19 19.89 26.32
CA GLN A 128 11.49 19.56 25.71
C GLN A 128 11.50 19.69 24.18
N LEU A 129 10.32 19.74 23.56
CA LEU A 129 10.16 19.89 22.12
C LEU A 129 9.85 21.34 21.72
N GLU A 130 9.61 22.23 22.69
CA GLU A 130 9.32 23.64 22.42
C GLU A 130 10.50 24.32 21.69
N GLY A 131 10.20 25.01 20.59
CA GLY A 131 11.21 25.66 19.74
C GLY A 131 11.97 24.71 18.80
N THR A 132 11.60 23.43 18.74
CA THR A 132 12.06 22.54 17.67
C THR A 132 11.15 22.64 16.45
N GLU A 133 11.72 22.55 15.24
CA GLU A 133 10.97 22.56 13.98
C GLU A 133 9.92 21.43 13.92
N TYR A 134 10.15 20.32 14.62
CA TYR A 134 9.17 19.24 14.77
C TYR A 134 7.87 19.70 15.45
N ALA A 135 7.99 20.49 16.52
CA ALA A 135 6.83 21.02 17.24
C ALA A 135 6.14 22.15 16.46
N GLU A 136 6.92 23.01 15.79
CA GLU A 136 6.40 24.09 14.95
C GLU A 136 5.58 23.57 13.76
N ASN A 137 6.00 22.46 13.16
CA ASN A 137 5.29 21.81 12.06
C ASN A 137 4.17 20.85 12.50
N HIS A 138 3.89 20.76 13.80
CA HIS A 138 2.86 19.88 14.38
C HIS A 138 2.96 18.41 13.94
N TRP A 139 4.18 17.85 13.89
CA TRP A 139 4.43 16.48 13.44
C TRP A 139 4.13 15.38 14.47
N PHE A 140 3.30 15.65 15.48
CA PHE A 140 2.99 14.74 16.58
C PHE A 140 2.32 13.42 16.16
N VAL A 141 1.75 13.34 14.95
CA VAL A 141 1.24 12.09 14.35
C VAL A 141 2.39 11.12 14.04
N LEU A 142 3.57 11.65 13.69
CA LEU A 142 4.79 10.89 13.43
C LEU A 142 5.55 10.71 14.75
N ASN A 143 5.17 9.66 15.48
CA ASN A 143 5.74 9.32 16.79
C ASN A 143 6.07 7.82 16.89
N PHE A 144 6.69 7.43 17.99
CA PHE A 144 7.08 6.04 18.29
C PHE A 144 6.27 5.42 19.44
N ASN A 145 5.03 5.88 19.67
CA ASN A 145 4.23 5.43 20.81
C ASN A 145 3.70 4.00 20.62
N ASP A 146 3.37 3.62 19.38
CA ASP A 146 2.85 2.30 19.03
C ASP A 146 3.59 1.74 17.80
N MET A 147 3.51 0.42 17.60
CA MET A 147 4.15 -0.24 16.44
C MET A 147 3.69 0.34 15.10
N PHE A 148 2.41 0.68 14.96
CA PHE A 148 1.86 1.23 13.72
C PHE A 148 2.30 2.68 13.46
N THR A 149 2.37 3.51 14.50
CA THR A 149 2.85 4.89 14.35
C THR A 149 4.36 4.91 14.11
N ALA A 150 5.11 4.02 14.74
CA ALA A 150 6.53 3.82 14.46
C ALA A 150 6.78 3.36 13.02
N LEU A 151 5.99 2.41 12.53
CA LEU A 151 6.05 1.96 11.14
C LEU A 151 5.73 3.09 10.17
N ALA A 152 4.66 3.86 10.42
CA ALA A 152 4.29 5.00 9.60
C ALA A 152 5.40 6.07 9.58
N THR A 153 6.00 6.34 10.74
CA THR A 153 7.06 7.34 10.86
C THR A 153 8.32 6.92 10.10
N TRP A 154 8.77 5.68 10.27
CA TRP A 154 9.91 5.17 9.51
C TRP A 154 9.62 5.05 8.00
N PHE A 155 8.38 4.74 7.63
CA PHE A 155 7.95 4.73 6.23
C PHE A 155 8.01 6.13 5.60
N VAL A 156 7.51 7.16 6.30
CA VAL A 156 7.65 8.56 5.86
C VAL A 156 9.12 8.95 5.74
N GLN A 157 9.97 8.51 6.67
CA GLN A 157 11.40 8.82 6.65
C GLN A 157 12.15 8.13 5.49
N ILE A 158 11.63 7.04 4.92
CA ILE A 158 12.16 6.42 3.69
C ILE A 158 11.71 7.21 2.46
N LEU A 159 10.47 7.70 2.45
CA LEU A 159 9.91 8.43 1.30
C LEU A 159 10.48 9.84 1.16
N CYS A 160 10.81 10.48 2.28
CA CYS A 160 11.35 11.83 2.32
C CYS A 160 12.89 11.82 2.31
N GLU A 161 13.49 12.90 1.80
CA GLU A 161 14.90 13.20 2.05
C GLU A 161 15.17 13.26 3.57
N TYR A 162 16.42 13.04 3.98
CA TYR A 162 16.80 13.12 5.39
C TYR A 162 16.37 14.45 6.02
N VAL A 163 15.47 14.37 7.00
CA VAL A 163 14.96 15.53 7.73
C VAL A 163 15.70 15.63 9.08
N PRO A 164 16.67 16.55 9.25
CA PRO A 164 17.44 16.65 10.48
C PRO A 164 16.59 17.07 11.68
N ALA A 165 15.48 17.79 11.45
CA ALA A 165 14.56 18.22 12.49
C ALA A 165 14.00 17.04 13.31
N TYR A 166 13.77 15.88 12.69
CA TYR A 166 13.29 14.69 13.39
C TYR A 166 14.35 14.12 14.33
N ALA A 167 15.60 14.00 13.85
CA ALA A 167 16.72 13.55 14.67
C ALA A 167 17.02 14.54 15.82
N GLN A 168 16.89 15.84 15.57
CA GLN A 168 17.04 16.88 16.59
C GLN A 168 15.93 16.83 17.64
N ALA A 169 14.66 16.64 17.24
CA ALA A 169 13.55 16.47 18.18
C ALA A 169 13.77 15.27 19.10
N LEU A 170 14.24 14.15 18.54
CA LEU A 170 14.58 12.95 19.30
C LEU A 170 15.77 13.18 20.24
N HIS A 171 16.78 13.93 19.81
CA HIS A 171 17.93 14.30 20.65
C HIS A 171 17.52 15.13 21.88
N HIS A 172 16.62 16.11 21.70
CA HIS A 172 16.18 16.99 22.78
C HIS A 172 15.20 16.30 23.76
N ALA A 173 14.28 15.49 23.23
CA ALA A 173 13.27 14.82 24.06
C ALA A 173 13.77 13.51 24.69
N SER A 174 14.75 12.83 24.08
CA SER A 174 15.23 11.54 24.58
C SER A 174 16.28 11.70 25.67
N ARG A 175 16.20 10.87 26.70
CA ARG A 175 17.26 10.69 27.70
C ARG A 175 18.60 10.24 27.08
N TYR A 176 18.55 9.63 25.89
CA TYR A 176 19.73 9.09 25.21
C TYR A 176 20.49 10.14 24.38
N GLY A 177 19.97 11.36 24.23
CA GLY A 177 20.65 12.49 23.60
C GLY A 177 21.27 12.14 22.23
N ASP A 178 22.59 12.20 22.13
CA ASP A 178 23.35 11.94 20.89
C ASP A 178 23.06 10.56 20.28
N LEU A 179 22.83 9.55 21.11
CA LEU A 179 22.55 8.19 20.61
C LEU A 179 21.21 8.13 19.85
N ALA A 180 20.22 8.93 20.26
CA ALA A 180 18.95 9.03 19.55
C ALA A 180 19.15 9.63 18.15
N TRP A 181 20.00 10.66 18.03
CA TRP A 181 20.35 11.27 16.76
C TRP A 181 21.03 10.27 15.82
N TRP A 182 22.02 9.53 16.33
CA TRP A 182 22.74 8.52 15.53
C TRP A 182 21.86 7.35 15.09
N ILE A 183 20.84 6.96 15.86
CA ILE A 183 19.89 5.92 15.44
C ILE A 183 19.12 6.36 14.19
N VAL A 184 18.67 7.61 14.13
CA VAL A 184 17.95 8.14 12.96
C VAL A 184 18.86 8.20 11.73
N VAL A 185 20.12 8.62 11.91
CA VAL A 185 21.13 8.60 10.83
C VAL A 185 21.44 7.19 10.36
N LEU A 186 21.59 6.24 11.29
CA LEU A 186 21.85 4.83 10.97
C LEU A 186 20.70 4.24 10.15
N PHE A 187 19.45 4.51 10.54
CA PHE A 187 18.27 4.11 9.77
C PHE A 187 18.31 4.71 8.37
N TYR A 188 18.57 6.02 8.25
CA TYR A 188 18.62 6.69 6.95
C TYR A 188 19.68 6.06 6.03
N ILE A 189 20.91 5.85 6.52
CA ILE A 189 21.98 5.26 5.72
C ILE A 189 21.62 3.83 5.32
N THR A 190 21.21 2.99 6.28
CA THR A 190 21.01 1.56 6.03
C THR A 190 19.77 1.27 5.20
N THR A 191 18.64 1.92 5.49
CA THR A 191 17.37 1.62 4.85
C THR A 191 17.09 2.55 3.67
N ALA A 192 17.21 3.87 3.83
CA ALA A 192 16.85 4.81 2.76
C ALA A 192 17.98 4.96 1.72
N ALA A 193 19.23 5.18 2.13
CA ALA A 193 20.32 5.42 1.18
C ALA A 193 20.85 4.13 0.53
N ILE A 194 20.78 2.99 1.22
CA ILE A 194 21.29 1.70 0.71
C ILE A 194 20.13 0.81 0.23
N MET A 195 19.24 0.36 1.12
CA MET A 195 18.23 -0.65 0.73
C MET A 195 17.21 -0.12 -0.30
N TYR A 196 16.73 1.12 -0.15
CA TYR A 196 15.76 1.69 -1.08
C TYR A 196 16.38 1.97 -2.47
N GLU A 197 17.62 2.47 -2.52
CA GLU A 197 18.34 2.64 -3.79
C GLU A 197 18.65 1.30 -4.47
N LEU A 198 18.99 0.26 -3.70
CA LEU A 198 19.14 -1.10 -4.22
C LEU A 198 17.81 -1.65 -4.77
N LEU A 199 16.70 -1.41 -4.09
CA LEU A 199 15.36 -1.80 -4.56
C LEU A 199 14.99 -1.06 -5.85
N LEU A 200 15.32 0.23 -5.95
CA LEU A 200 15.10 1.04 -7.15
C LEU A 200 15.89 0.49 -8.34
N ALA A 201 17.19 0.25 -8.15
CA ALA A 201 18.06 -0.32 -9.19
C ALA A 201 17.54 -1.68 -9.67
N PHE A 202 17.23 -2.58 -8.74
CA PHE A 202 16.66 -3.89 -9.07
C PHE A 202 15.33 -3.79 -9.82
N THR A 203 14.45 -2.87 -9.41
CA THR A 203 13.15 -2.66 -10.06
C THR A 203 13.33 -2.20 -11.51
N ILE A 204 14.31 -1.34 -11.77
CA ILE A 204 14.65 -0.90 -13.13
C ILE A 204 15.15 -2.09 -13.96
N ASP A 205 16.04 -2.92 -13.42
CA ASP A 205 16.56 -4.10 -14.13
C ASP A 205 15.45 -5.09 -14.51
N VAL A 206 14.55 -5.39 -13.57
CA VAL A 206 13.40 -6.28 -13.85
C VAL A 206 12.45 -5.65 -14.86
N TYR A 207 12.19 -4.34 -14.77
CA TYR A 207 11.35 -3.66 -15.75
C TYR A 207 11.96 -3.72 -17.16
N LEU A 208 13.27 -3.49 -17.30
CA LEU A 208 13.97 -3.59 -18.59
C LEU A 208 13.95 -5.01 -19.14
N ALA A 209 14.09 -6.03 -18.29
CA ALA A 209 13.99 -7.43 -18.68
C ALA A 209 12.58 -7.78 -19.19
N VAL A 210 11.54 -7.41 -18.45
CA VAL A 210 10.13 -7.63 -18.87
C VAL A 210 9.84 -6.88 -20.16
N LYS A 211 10.31 -5.64 -20.28
CA LYS A 211 10.15 -4.85 -21.51
C LYS A 211 10.77 -5.58 -22.71
N LYS A 212 12.01 -6.10 -22.58
CA LYS A 212 12.70 -6.82 -23.65
C LYS A 212 11.98 -8.11 -24.06
N GLU A 213 11.43 -8.87 -23.10
CA GLU A 213 10.63 -10.06 -23.40
C GLU A 213 9.41 -9.70 -24.25
N VAL A 214 8.70 -8.64 -23.90
CA VAL A 214 7.49 -8.19 -24.62
C VAL A 214 7.82 -7.72 -26.03
N PHE A 215 8.88 -6.94 -26.24
CA PHE A 215 9.29 -6.53 -27.60
C PHE A 215 9.69 -7.73 -28.47
N LYS A 216 10.29 -8.76 -27.87
CA LYS A 216 10.67 -9.97 -28.60
C LYS A 216 9.45 -10.79 -29.03
N GLU A 217 8.45 -10.89 -28.17
CA GLU A 217 7.17 -11.52 -28.51
C GLU A 217 6.46 -10.76 -29.64
N GLU A 218 6.47 -9.42 -29.62
CA GLU A 218 5.91 -8.59 -30.70
C GLU A 218 6.63 -8.79 -32.04
N GLU A 219 7.98 -8.85 -32.04
CA GLU A 219 8.78 -9.12 -33.25
C GLU A 219 8.51 -10.52 -33.82
N GLU A 220 8.39 -11.54 -32.98
CA GLU A 220 8.08 -12.92 -33.40
C GLU A 220 6.67 -13.03 -33.99
N GLU A 221 5.67 -12.32 -33.42
CA GLU A 221 4.31 -12.26 -33.98
C GLU A 221 4.25 -11.53 -35.34
N GLU A 222 5.06 -10.49 -35.55
CA GLU A 222 5.17 -9.80 -36.84
C GLU A 222 5.83 -10.67 -37.92
N GLU A 223 6.87 -11.44 -37.57
CA GLU A 223 7.53 -12.36 -38.49
C GLU A 223 6.59 -13.49 -38.91
N GLU A 224 5.91 -14.16 -37.97
CA GLU A 224 4.94 -15.23 -38.27
C GLU A 224 3.74 -14.73 -39.10
N GLY A 225 3.25 -13.52 -38.84
CA GLY A 225 2.16 -12.90 -39.62
C GLY A 225 2.55 -12.45 -41.03
N SER A 226 3.86 -12.39 -41.35
CA SER A 226 4.38 -12.03 -42.66
C SER A 226 4.66 -13.23 -43.58
N GLU A 227 4.70 -14.45 -43.01
CA GLU A 227 4.91 -15.71 -43.72
C GLU A 227 3.61 -16.42 -44.16
N GLU A 228 2.43 -15.92 -43.75
CA GLU A 228 1.08 -16.34 -44.22
C GLU A 228 0.52 -15.49 -45.36
#